data_AF-A0A379UZM8-F1
#
_entry.id   AF-A0A379UZM8-F1
#
_cell.length_a   1.000
_cell.length_b   1.000
_cell.length_c   1.000
_cell.angle_alpha   90.00
_cell.angle_beta   90.00
_cell.angle_gamma   90.00
#
_symmetry.space_group_name_H-M   'P 1'
#
loop_
_entity.id
_entity.type
_entity.pdbx_description
1 polymer ?
#
loop_
_entity_poly.entity_id
_entity_poly.type
_entity_poly.pdbx_seq_one_letter_code
_entity_poly.pdbx_strand_id
1 'polypeptide(L)'
;MNPWRRYSWEIALAALLIFEILAFGVINPRLLDINVLLFSTSDFICIGIVALPLTMVIVSGGMDISFGSTIGLCAITLGVLFQLGMPLPLAIIITLLLGAICG
;
A
#
# COMPACT_ATOMS: atom_id res chain seq x y z
N MET A 1 -33.51 -10.94 8.81
CA MET A 1 -32.26 -10.76 8.04
C MET A 1 -31.11 -11.32 8.87
N ASN A 2 -30.43 -12.37 8.40
CA ASN A 2 -29.38 -13.04 9.17
C ASN A 2 -28.20 -12.06 9.37
N PRO A 3 -27.75 -11.81 10.61
CA PRO A 3 -26.68 -10.84 10.90
C PRO A 3 -25.38 -11.18 10.16
N TRP A 4 -25.15 -12.46 9.90
CA TRP A 4 -24.03 -13.01 9.12
C TRP A 4 -23.89 -12.42 7.71
N ARG A 5 -24.99 -12.07 7.03
CA ARG A 5 -24.96 -11.56 5.65
C ARG A 5 -24.58 -10.08 5.58
N ARG A 6 -24.77 -9.34 6.68
CA ARG A 6 -24.40 -7.92 6.76
C ARG A 6 -22.88 -7.76 6.94
N TYR A 7 -22.27 -8.69 7.69
CA TYR A 7 -20.86 -8.66 8.05
C TYR A 7 -19.98 -9.58 7.21
N SER A 8 -20.51 -10.23 6.16
CA SER A 8 -19.75 -11.19 5.36
C SER A 8 -18.47 -10.58 4.76
N TRP A 9 -18.51 -9.31 4.36
CA TRP A 9 -17.34 -8.60 3.82
C TRP A 9 -16.29 -8.30 4.89
N GLU A 10 -16.71 -7.81 6.05
CA GLU A 10 -15.80 -7.53 7.16
C GLU A 10 -15.11 -8.81 7.63
N ILE A 11 -15.87 -9.91 7.74
CA ILE A 11 -15.33 -11.23 8.10
C ILE A 11 -14.37 -11.74 7.03
N ALA A 12 -14.70 -11.56 5.75
CA ALA A 12 -13.80 -11.97 4.65
C ALA A 12 -12.48 -11.19 4.67
N LEU A 13 -12.52 -9.87 4.90
CA LEU A 13 -11.33 -9.03 4.99
C LEU A 13 -10.49 -9.37 6.22
N ALA A 14 -11.12 -9.57 7.39
CA ALA A 14 -10.42 -9.97 8.60
C ALA A 14 -9.76 -11.35 8.45
N ALA A 15 -10.46 -12.30 7.83
CA ALA A 15 -9.91 -13.63 7.55
C ALA A 15 -8.73 -13.56 6.57
N LEU A 16 -8.84 -12.74 5.52
CA LEU A 16 -7.76 -12.52 4.55
C LEU A 16 -6.51 -11.94 5.25
N LEU A 17 -6.69 -10.93 6.10
CA LEU A 17 -5.60 -10.30 6.85
C LEU A 17 -4.89 -11.29 7.78
N ILE A 18 -5.65 -12.09 8.54
CA ILE A 18 -5.07 -13.12 9.42
C ILE A 18 -4.30 -14.15 8.60
N PHE A 19 -4.86 -14.59 7.47
CA PHE A 19 -4.21 -15.52 6.57
C PHE A 19 -2.90 -14.97 6.03
N GLU A 20 -2.87 -13.70 5.61
CA GLU A 20 -1.69 -13.03 5.09
C GLU A 20 -0.56 -12.95 6.14
N ILE A 21 -0.88 -12.51 7.36
CA ILE A 21 0.08 -12.40 8.46
C ILE A 21 0.66 -13.78 8.80
N LEU A 22 -0.16 -14.82 8.85
CA LEU A 22 0.31 -16.18 9.14
C LEU A 22 1.13 -16.76 8.00
N ALA A 23 0.69 -16.61 6.75
CA ALA A 23 1.40 -17.11 5.58
C ALA A 23 2.78 -16.48 5.46
N PHE A 24 2.87 -15.15 5.56
CA PHE A 24 4.16 -14.45 5.52
C PHE A 24 4.98 -14.65 6.80
N GLY A 25 4.34 -14.82 7.95
CA GLY A 25 5.01 -15.16 9.20
C GLY A 25 5.70 -16.53 9.19
N VAL A 26 5.10 -17.52 8.53
CA VAL A 26 5.73 -18.84 8.32
C VAL A 26 6.92 -18.75 7.37
N ILE A 27 6.83 -17.90 6.33
CA ILE A 27 7.93 -17.70 5.37
C ILE A 27 9.07 -16.88 5.98
N ASN A 28 8.76 -15.86 6.78
CA ASN A 28 9.73 -14.98 7.41
C ASN A 28 9.36 -14.71 8.88
N PRO A 29 10.01 -15.40 9.85
CA PRO A 29 9.66 -15.27 11.27
C PRO A 29 9.93 -13.89 11.85
N ARG A 30 10.73 -13.04 11.19
CA ARG A 30 10.91 -11.63 11.59
C ARG A 30 9.63 -10.81 11.42
N LEU A 31 8.74 -11.20 10.51
CA LEU A 31 7.48 -10.51 10.27
C LEU A 31 6.47 -10.71 11.42
N LEU A 32 6.63 -11.78 12.21
CA LEU A 32 5.81 -12.04 13.41
C LEU A 32 6.30 -11.28 14.66
N ASP A 33 7.45 -10.59 14.58
CA ASP A 33 7.92 -9.74 15.67
C ASP A 33 7.02 -8.50 15.78
N ILE A 34 6.48 -8.27 16.98
CA ILE A 34 5.59 -7.15 17.26
C ILE A 34 6.25 -5.80 16.95
N ASN A 35 7.57 -5.67 17.14
CA ASN A 35 8.29 -4.44 16.87
C ASN A 35 8.37 -4.18 15.35
N VAL A 36 8.55 -5.24 14.55
CA VAL A 36 8.58 -5.14 13.10
C VAL A 36 7.20 -4.77 12.56
N LEU A 37 6.13 -5.37 13.09
CA LEU A 37 4.75 -5.04 12.73
C LEU A 37 4.41 -3.58 13.06
N LEU A 38 4.76 -3.13 14.26
CA LEU A 38 4.52 -1.75 14.70
C LEU A 38 5.36 -0.74 13.89
N PHE A 39 6.62 -1.06 13.58
CA PHE A 39 7.48 -0.17 12.80
C PHE A 39 7.07 -0.11 11.32
N SER A 40 6.64 -1.24 10.74
CA SER A 40 6.11 -1.26 9.36
C SER A 40 4.83 -0.41 9.23
N THR A 41 4.10 -0.18 10.31
CA THR A 41 2.95 0.74 10.31
C THR A 41 3.37 2.18 9.97
N SER A 42 4.63 2.57 10.20
CA SER A 42 5.12 3.90 9.80
C SER A 42 5.07 4.14 8.29
N ASP A 43 5.11 3.09 7.45
CA ASP A 43 4.96 3.23 6.00
C ASP A 43 3.55 3.73 5.61
N PHE A 44 2.54 3.47 6.46
CA PHE A 44 1.20 4.00 6.23
C PHE A 44 1.09 5.51 6.43
N ILE A 45 2.05 6.16 7.10
CA ILE A 45 2.01 7.62 7.31
C ILE A 45 2.03 8.36 5.96
N CYS A 46 2.90 7.92 5.03
CA CYS A 46 2.98 8.48 3.69
C CYS A 46 1.65 8.34 2.93
N ILE A 47 1.04 7.15 2.98
CA ILE A 47 -0.26 6.88 2.34
C ILE A 47 -1.38 7.69 3.03
N GLY A 48 -1.34 7.82 4.36
CA GLY A 48 -2.31 8.57 5.15
C GLY A 48 -2.31 10.07 4.84
N ILE A 49 -1.12 10.69 4.68
CA ILE A 49 -0.99 12.10 4.27
C ILE A 49 -1.65 12.31 2.90
N VAL A 50 -1.43 11.37 1.98
CA VAL A 50 -1.95 11.39 0.63
C VAL A 50 -3.47 11.12 0.59
N ALA A 51 -4.00 10.33 1.52
CA ALA A 51 -5.42 10.03 1.59
C ALA A 51 -6.26 11.28 1.92
N LEU A 52 -5.71 12.26 2.67
CA LEU A 52 -6.42 13.50 3.03
C LEU A 52 -6.94 14.29 1.81
N PRO A 53 -6.10 14.71 0.84
CA PRO A 53 -6.60 15.36 -0.37
C PRO A 53 -7.46 14.43 -1.23
N LEU A 54 -7.16 13.12 -1.27
CA LEU A 54 -7.96 12.14 -2.01
C LEU A 54 -9.40 12.06 -1.49
N THR A 55 -9.63 12.23 -0.18
CA THR A 55 -10.99 12.27 0.37
C THR A 55 -11.83 13.42 -0.22
N MET A 56 -11.24 14.59 -0.45
CA MET A 56 -11.94 15.72 -1.07
C MET A 56 -12.34 15.42 -2.52
N VAL A 57 -11.50 14.67 -3.24
CA VAL A 57 -11.74 14.21 -4.61
C VAL A 57 -12.83 13.14 -4.67
N ILE A 58 -12.87 12.22 -3.70
CA ILE A 58 -13.94 11.21 -3.61
C ILE A 58 -15.29 11.89 -3.31
N VAL A 59 -15.32 12.86 -2.38
CA VAL A 59 -16.56 13.58 -2.01
C VAL A 59 -17.10 14.42 -3.17
N SER A 60 -16.23 14.96 -4.04
CA SER A 60 -16.67 15.67 -5.24
C SER A 60 -17.22 14.77 -6.36
N GLY A 61 -17.23 13.43 -6.16
CA GLY A 61 -17.74 12.45 -7.11
C GLY A 61 -16.73 11.98 -8.15
N GLY A 62 -15.49 12.46 -8.08
CA GLY A 62 -14.38 12.02 -8.93
C GLY A 62 -13.68 10.80 -8.33
N MET A 63 -14.38 9.68 -8.12
CA MET A 63 -13.74 8.45 -7.61
C MET A 63 -12.69 7.95 -8.60
N ASP A 64 -11.45 8.36 -8.39
CA ASP A 64 -10.33 8.03 -9.24
C ASP A 64 -9.58 6.80 -8.71
N ILE A 65 -9.84 5.66 -9.34
CA ILE A 65 -9.13 4.39 -9.07
C ILE A 65 -7.68 4.45 -9.61
N SER A 66 -7.38 5.33 -10.57
CA SER A 66 -6.06 5.41 -11.20
C SER A 66 -4.97 5.83 -10.21
N PHE A 67 -5.32 6.61 -9.19
CA PHE A 67 -4.41 7.10 -8.17
C PHE A 67 -3.67 5.97 -7.43
N GLY A 68 -4.39 4.91 -7.07
CA GLY A 68 -3.79 3.73 -6.42
C GLY A 68 -2.81 2.99 -7.34
N SER A 69 -3.14 2.90 -8.63
CA SER A 69 -2.27 2.29 -9.64
C SER A 69 -0.97 3.07 -9.83
N THR A 70 -1.05 4.41 -9.87
CA THR A 70 0.13 5.28 -10.05
C THR A 70 1.08 5.20 -8.85
N ILE A 71 0.55 5.17 -7.62
CA ILE A 71 1.38 4.96 -6.42
C ILE A 71 2.07 3.59 -6.46
N GLY A 72 1.32 2.52 -6.79
CA GLY A 72 1.87 1.17 -6.87
C GLY A 72 2.98 1.04 -7.93
N LEU A 73 2.77 1.64 -9.10
CA LEU A 73 3.76 1.70 -10.18
C LEU A 73 5.05 2.40 -9.72
N CYS A 74 4.94 3.59 -9.13
CA CYS A 74 6.09 4.35 -8.64
C CYS A 74 6.85 3.59 -7.54
N ALA A 75 6.13 2.96 -6.60
CA ALA A 75 6.74 2.20 -5.50
C ALA A 75 7.53 0.98 -6.00
N ILE A 76 6.94 0.17 -6.88
CA ILE A 76 7.63 -1.01 -7.45
C ILE A 76 8.81 -0.56 -8.31
N THR A 77 8.65 0.50 -9.11
CA THR A 77 9.73 1.02 -9.96
C THR A 77 10.91 1.48 -9.10
N LEU A 78 10.67 2.23 -8.01
CA LEU A 78 11.74 2.65 -7.10
C LEU A 78 12.45 1.46 -6.46
N GLY A 79 11.68 0.48 -5.96
CA GLY A 79 12.21 -0.73 -5.35
C GLY A 79 13.08 -1.55 -6.31
N VAL A 80 12.61 -1.76 -7.53
CA VAL A 80 13.36 -2.49 -8.57
C VAL A 80 14.63 -1.73 -8.98
N LEU A 81 14.55 -0.42 -9.21
CA LEU A 81 15.73 0.38 -9.58
C LEU A 81 16.80 0.35 -8.48
N PHE A 82 16.37 0.44 -7.22
CA PHE A 82 17.29 0.34 -6.09
C PHE A 82 17.90 -1.06 -5.95
N GLN A 83 17.09 -2.11 -6.16
CA GLN A 83 17.56 -3.51 -6.15
C GLN A 83 18.60 -3.79 -7.26
N LEU A 84 18.49 -3.11 -8.40
CA LEU A 84 19.45 -3.18 -9.50
C LEU A 84 20.78 -2.46 -9.23
N GLY A 85 20.97 -1.89 -8.04
CA GLY A 85 22.21 -1.20 -7.64
C GLY A 85 22.33 0.22 -8.18
N MET A 86 21.23 0.80 -8.68
CA MET A 86 21.22 2.20 -9.11
C MET A 86 21.38 3.14 -7.91
N PRO A 87 22.17 4.22 -8.03
CA PRO A 87 22.26 5.20 -6.96
C PRO A 87 20.89 5.81 -6.66
N LEU A 88 20.52 5.84 -5.37
CA LEU A 88 19.21 6.28 -4.89
C LEU A 88 18.75 7.62 -5.48
N PRO A 89 19.60 8.66 -5.62
CA PRO A 89 19.17 9.93 -6.24
C PRO A 89 18.66 9.77 -7.67
N LEU A 90 19.30 8.89 -8.46
CA LEU A 90 18.91 8.65 -9.86
C LEU A 90 17.60 7.87 -9.93
N ALA A 91 17.43 6.87 -9.07
CA ALA A 91 16.21 6.10 -8.98
C ALA A 91 15.00 6.99 -8.62
N ILE A 92 15.17 7.92 -7.67
CA ILE A 92 14.14 8.90 -7.30
C ILE A 92 13.74 9.75 -8.52
N ILE A 93 14.71 10.32 -9.25
CA ILE A 93 14.41 11.17 -10.41
C ILE A 93 13.61 10.40 -11.47
N ILE A 94 14.02 9.17 -11.79
CA ILE A 94 13.32 8.34 -12.78
C ILE A 94 11.89 8.02 -12.34
N THR A 95 11.70 7.66 -11.08
CA THR A 95 10.36 7.35 -10.54
C THR A 95 9.44 8.57 -10.50
N LEU A 96 9.99 9.75 -10.24
CA LEU A 96 9.24 11.01 -10.22
C LEU A 96 8.81 11.42 -11.63
N LEU A 97 9.70 11.24 -12.62
CA LEU A 97 9.35 11.45 -14.04
C LEU A 97 8.28 10.46 -14.51
N LEU A 98 8.37 9.19 -14.11
CA LEU A 98 7.37 8.17 -14.43
C LEU A 98 5.99 8.56 -13.87
N GLY A 99 5.94 8.96 -12.59
CA GLY A 99 4.71 9.43 -11.95
C GLY A 99 4.12 10.66 -12.63
N ALA A 100 4.95 11.61 -13.07
CA ALA A 100 4.52 12.80 -13.79
C ALA A 100 3.96 12.54 -15.20
N ILE A 101 4.34 11.42 -15.83
CA ILE A 101 3.82 11.02 -17.15
C ILE A 101 2.49 10.27 -17.01
N CYS A 102 2.32 9.52 -15.91
CA CYS A 102 1.14 8.68 -15.68
C CYS A 102 0.00 9.37 -14.92
N GLY A 103 0.23 10.56 -14.33
CA GLY A 103 -0.71 11.31 -13.50
C GLY A 103 -1.28 12.55 -14.18
#